data_AF-X0V746-F1
#
_entry.id   AF-X0V746-F1
#
_cell.length_a   1.000
_cell.length_b   1.000
_cell.length_c   1.000
_cell.angle_alpha   90.00
_cell.angle_beta   90.00
_cell.angle_gamma   90.00
#
_symmetry.space_group_name_H-M   'P 1'
#
loop_
_entity.id
_entity.type
_entity.pdbx_description
1 polymer ?
#
loop_
_entity_poly.entity_id
_entity_poly.type
_entity_poly.pdbx_seq_one_letter_code
_entity_poly.pdbx_strand_id
1 'polypeptide(L)'
;TLHQLIWATGSTPVDYETLDYCCGGKTFPVSEDLAHSLIAKKLDNLQDKKEVDCMVLQCQTCYLMYGAQQEKVSGKFNKQYKIPVLLYPQLLGLAVGADPVADLGLNLNVPSVDGLLDKIG
;
A
#
# COMPACT_ATOMS: atom_id res chain seq x y z
N THR A 1 0.26 -6.64 -16.77
CA THR A 1 -0.28 -5.63 -15.84
C THR A 1 0.37 -5.82 -14.48
N LEU A 2 0.23 -4.87 -13.55
CA LEU A 2 0.74 -5.05 -12.19
C LEU A 2 0.11 -6.27 -11.49
N HIS A 3 -1.18 -6.55 -11.73
CA HIS A 3 -1.84 -7.78 -11.24
C HIS A 3 -1.15 -9.07 -11.71
N GLN A 4 -0.74 -9.16 -12.98
CA GLN A 4 -0.01 -10.33 -13.49
C GLN A 4 1.35 -10.50 -12.82
N LEU A 5 2.01 -9.39 -12.50
CA LEU A 5 3.30 -9.41 -11.80
C LEU A 5 3.14 -9.86 -10.35
N ILE A 6 2.11 -9.37 -9.64
CA ILE A 6 1.76 -9.82 -8.28
C ILE A 6 1.37 -11.31 -8.28
N TRP A 7 0.60 -11.76 -9.26
CA TRP A 7 0.25 -13.17 -9.39
C TRP A 7 1.49 -14.07 -9.56
N ALA A 8 2.47 -13.62 -10.34
CA ALA A 8 3.70 -14.37 -10.57
C ALA A 8 4.57 -14.54 -9.30
N THR A 9 4.37 -13.72 -8.27
CA THR A 9 5.06 -13.88 -6.97
C THR A 9 4.38 -14.90 -6.05
N GLY A 10 3.29 -15.54 -6.51
CA GLY A 10 2.47 -16.45 -5.71
C GLY A 10 1.43 -15.74 -4.84
N SER A 11 1.29 -14.42 -4.97
CA SER A 11 0.29 -13.63 -4.26
C SER A 11 -1.01 -13.50 -5.06
N THR A 12 -2.13 -13.26 -4.38
CA THR A 12 -3.44 -13.12 -5.04
C THR A 12 -3.81 -11.63 -5.20
N PRO A 13 -3.76 -11.06 -6.41
CA PRO A 13 -4.26 -9.71 -6.64
C PRO A 13 -5.79 -9.70 -6.51
N VAL A 14 -6.32 -8.66 -5.88
CA VAL A 14 -7.76 -8.50 -5.64
C VAL A 14 -8.28 -7.32 -6.45
N ASP A 15 -9.41 -7.51 -7.14
CA ASP A 15 -10.12 -6.43 -7.83
C ASP A 15 -11.04 -5.67 -6.86
N TYR A 16 -11.03 -4.35 -6.96
CA TYR A 16 -11.86 -3.46 -6.13
C TYR A 16 -12.25 -2.20 -6.89
N GLU A 17 -13.30 -1.52 -6.43
CA GLU A 17 -13.96 -0.43 -7.16
C GLU A 17 -13.02 0.73 -7.48
N THR A 18 -12.14 1.07 -6.53
CA THR A 18 -11.22 2.20 -6.65
C THR A 18 -9.86 1.83 -7.23
N LEU A 19 -9.71 0.66 -7.88
CA LEU A 19 -8.42 0.16 -8.38
C LEU A 19 -7.64 1.20 -9.18
N ASP A 20 -8.29 1.80 -10.18
CA ASP A 20 -7.68 2.76 -11.10
C ASP A 20 -7.63 4.21 -10.59
N TYR A 21 -8.02 4.44 -9.32
CA TYR A 21 -8.01 5.79 -8.76
C TYR A 21 -6.59 6.25 -8.44
N CYS A 22 -6.31 7.51 -8.76
CA CYS A 22 -5.03 8.17 -8.48
C CYS A 22 -4.85 8.40 -6.98
N CYS A 23 -3.59 8.33 -6.50
CA CYS A 23 -3.23 8.63 -5.10
C CYS A 23 -3.25 10.13 -4.74
N GLY A 24 -3.47 11.02 -5.71
CA GLY A 24 -3.48 12.47 -5.50
C GLY A 24 -2.10 13.10 -5.28
N GLY A 25 -1.00 12.35 -5.40
CA GLY A 25 0.35 12.84 -5.06
C GLY A 25 0.82 14.06 -5.85
N LYS A 26 0.43 14.20 -7.13
CA LYS A 26 0.74 15.42 -7.91
C LYS A 26 -0.10 16.63 -7.48
N THR A 27 -1.27 16.40 -6.92
CA THR A 27 -2.19 17.43 -6.44
C THR A 27 -1.85 17.87 -5.01
N PHE A 28 -1.16 17.01 -4.25
CA PHE A 28 -0.80 17.24 -2.86
C PHE A 28 -0.14 18.61 -2.57
N PRO A 29 0.83 19.10 -3.37
CA PRO A 29 1.43 20.41 -3.12
C PRO A 29 0.47 21.60 -3.34
N VAL A 30 -0.61 21.38 -4.10
CA VAL A 30 -1.61 22.41 -4.44
C VAL A 30 -2.79 22.37 -3.48
N SER A 31 -3.25 21.16 -3.14
CA SER A 31 -4.37 20.95 -2.21
C SER A 31 -4.19 19.62 -1.48
N GLU A 32 -3.73 19.71 -0.23
CA GLU A 32 -3.64 18.57 0.67
C GLU A 32 -5.03 17.98 0.96
N ASP A 33 -6.06 18.83 1.11
CA ASP A 33 -7.45 18.40 1.32
C ASP A 33 -7.97 17.50 0.21
N LEU A 34 -7.79 17.93 -1.04
CA LEU A 34 -8.21 17.14 -2.20
C LEU A 34 -7.41 15.83 -2.27
N ALA A 35 -6.09 15.88 -2.11
CA ALA A 35 -5.25 14.69 -2.16
C ALA A 35 -5.61 13.68 -1.04
N HIS A 36 -5.84 14.16 0.18
CA HIS A 36 -6.27 13.33 1.31
C HIS A 36 -7.66 12.72 1.08
N SER A 37 -8.59 13.43 0.44
CA SER A 37 -9.91 12.88 0.11
C SER A 37 -9.82 11.71 -0.88
N LEU A 38 -8.89 11.77 -1.84
CA LEU A 38 -8.64 10.69 -2.79
C LEU A 38 -8.05 9.47 -2.09
N ILE A 39 -7.07 9.68 -1.21
CA ILE A 39 -6.49 8.61 -0.39
C ILE A 39 -7.57 7.96 0.47
N ALA A 40 -8.34 8.74 1.22
CA ALA A 40 -9.41 8.24 2.08
C ALA A 40 -10.40 7.37 1.31
N LYS A 41 -10.83 7.82 0.13
CA LYS A 41 -11.77 7.06 -0.70
C LYS A 41 -11.25 5.68 -1.10
N LYS A 42 -9.96 5.54 -1.44
CA LYS A 42 -9.37 4.21 -1.72
C LYS A 42 -9.24 3.38 -0.43
N LEU A 43 -8.73 3.96 0.65
CA LEU A 43 -8.53 3.24 1.90
C LEU A 43 -9.86 2.74 2.50
N ASP A 44 -10.92 3.53 2.42
CA ASP A 44 -12.29 3.14 2.78
C ASP A 44 -12.73 1.90 2.00
N ASN A 45 -12.58 1.95 0.68
CA ASN A 45 -12.96 0.85 -0.19
C ASN A 45 -12.16 -0.44 0.08
N LEU A 46 -10.91 -0.32 0.51
CA LEU A 46 -10.07 -1.46 0.89
C LEU A 46 -10.41 -1.98 2.30
N GLN A 47 -10.73 -1.11 3.25
CA GLN A 47 -11.06 -1.50 4.63
C GLN A 47 -12.38 -2.28 4.72
N ASP A 48 -13.32 -2.01 3.82
CA ASP A 48 -14.57 -2.78 3.70
C ASP A 48 -14.34 -4.21 3.16
N LYS A 49 -13.13 -4.54 2.68
CA LYS A 49 -12.77 -5.86 2.15
C LYS A 49 -12.00 -6.65 3.22
N LYS A 50 -12.54 -7.81 3.61
CA LYS A 50 -11.93 -8.70 4.62
C LYS A 50 -10.66 -9.44 4.16
N GLU A 51 -10.27 -9.30 2.90
CA GLU A 51 -9.25 -10.15 2.25
C GLU A 51 -8.00 -9.37 1.80
N VAL A 52 -7.80 -8.14 2.27
CA VAL A 52 -6.65 -7.31 1.87
C VAL A 52 -5.55 -7.39 2.93
N ASP A 53 -4.46 -8.08 2.60
CA ASP A 53 -3.28 -8.15 3.47
C ASP A 53 -2.39 -6.90 3.35
N CYS A 54 -2.16 -6.43 2.12
CA CYS A 54 -1.35 -5.24 1.84
C CYS A 54 -1.69 -4.61 0.49
N MET A 55 -1.19 -3.40 0.28
CA MET A 55 -1.17 -2.74 -1.03
C MET A 55 0.20 -2.94 -1.69
N VAL A 56 0.20 -3.29 -2.97
CA VAL A 56 1.43 -3.41 -3.77
C VAL A 56 1.43 -2.30 -4.83
N LEU A 57 2.49 -1.49 -4.83
CA LEU A 57 2.59 -0.28 -5.65
C LEU A 57 3.86 -0.30 -6.51
N GLN A 58 3.75 0.21 -7.73
CA GLN A 58 4.91 0.36 -8.63
C GLN A 58 5.46 1.79 -8.70
N CYS A 59 4.82 2.73 -7.99
CA CYS A 59 5.12 4.16 -8.05
C CYS A 59 5.54 4.68 -6.68
N GLN A 60 6.74 5.28 -6.61
CA GLN A 60 7.27 5.82 -5.37
C GLN A 60 6.39 6.92 -4.76
N THR A 61 5.77 7.77 -5.59
CA THR A 61 4.83 8.78 -5.09
C THR A 61 3.60 8.13 -4.48
N CYS A 62 3.06 7.07 -5.09
CA CYS A 62 1.94 6.33 -4.50
C CYS A 62 2.34 5.68 -3.17
N TYR A 63 3.55 5.14 -3.07
CA TYR A 63 4.09 4.58 -1.83
C TYR A 63 4.14 5.62 -0.71
N LEU A 64 4.62 6.84 -0.98
CA LEU A 64 4.63 7.92 0.01
C LEU A 64 3.21 8.37 0.41
N MET A 65 2.30 8.45 -0.56
CA MET A 65 0.92 8.90 -0.32
C MET A 65 0.11 7.87 0.46
N TYR A 66 0.16 6.60 0.07
CA TYR A 66 -0.55 5.54 0.79
C TYR A 66 0.23 5.04 2.01
N GLY A 67 1.51 5.32 2.16
CA GLY A 67 2.27 4.97 3.36
C GLY A 67 2.18 6.07 4.41
N ALA A 68 3.03 7.08 4.27
CA ALA A 68 3.24 8.13 5.28
C ALA A 68 2.01 9.03 5.54
N GLN A 69 1.09 9.19 4.58
CA GLN A 69 -0.10 10.02 4.80
C GLN A 69 -1.25 9.28 5.49
N GLN A 70 -1.20 7.96 5.66
CA GLN A 70 -2.29 7.20 6.30
C GLN A 70 -2.64 7.73 7.70
N GLU A 71 -1.64 8.10 8.51
CA GLU A 71 -1.87 8.63 9.86
C GLU A 71 -2.60 9.98 9.83
N LYS A 72 -2.15 10.90 8.96
CA LYS A 72 -2.79 12.21 8.79
C LYS A 72 -4.22 12.07 8.27
N VAL A 73 -4.43 11.22 7.28
CA VAL A 73 -5.76 10.93 6.71
C VAL A 73 -6.66 10.28 7.77
N SER A 74 -6.12 9.36 8.58
CA SER A 74 -6.83 8.74 9.71
C SER A 74 -7.35 9.79 10.69
N GLY A 75 -6.47 10.70 11.16
CA GLY A 75 -6.86 11.77 12.08
C GLY A 75 -7.88 12.74 11.49
N LYS A 76 -7.69 13.13 10.22
CA LYS A 76 -8.56 14.09 9.53
C LYS A 76 -9.99 13.59 9.32
N PHE A 77 -10.14 12.32 8.93
CA PHE A 77 -11.45 11.74 8.63
C PHE A 77 -12.03 10.94 9.81
N ASN A 78 -11.37 10.96 10.98
CA ASN A 78 -11.74 10.22 12.17
C ASN A 78 -11.95 8.71 11.89
N LYS A 79 -11.01 8.13 11.15
CA LYS A 79 -10.96 6.71 10.77
C LYS A 79 -9.61 6.13 11.15
N GLN A 80 -9.51 4.80 11.24
CA GLN A 80 -8.23 4.14 11.51
C GLN A 80 -7.83 3.30 10.32
N TYR A 81 -6.84 3.78 9.58
CA TYR A 81 -6.19 3.03 8.50
C TYR A 81 -4.81 2.57 8.96
N LYS A 82 -4.52 1.30 8.71
CA LYS A 82 -3.20 0.68 8.94
C LYS A 82 -2.94 -0.39 7.89
N ILE A 83 -3.21 -0.09 6.63
CA ILE A 83 -3.01 -1.04 5.53
C ILE A 83 -1.51 -1.05 5.19
N PRO A 84 -0.81 -2.19 5.32
CA PRO A 84 0.59 -2.28 4.93
C PRO A 84 0.79 -1.95 3.45
N VAL A 85 1.91 -1.32 3.10
CA VAL A 85 2.22 -0.93 1.72
C VAL A 85 3.60 -1.43 1.34
N LEU A 86 3.70 -2.11 0.20
CA LEU A 86 4.93 -2.58 -0.41
C LEU A 86 5.13 -1.95 -1.77
N LEU A 87 6.39 -1.66 -2.12
CA LEU A 87 6.77 -1.51 -3.51
C LEU A 87 6.83 -2.88 -4.18
N TYR A 88 6.44 -2.99 -5.44
CA TYR A 88 6.49 -4.26 -6.18
C TYR A 88 7.87 -4.94 -6.13
N PRO A 89 9.02 -4.23 -6.27
CA PRO A 89 10.33 -4.84 -6.07
C PRO A 89 10.53 -5.50 -4.69
N GLN A 90 9.93 -4.97 -3.62
CA GLN A 90 10.00 -5.59 -2.30
C GLN A 90 9.22 -6.92 -2.29
N LEU A 91 8.02 -6.94 -2.87
CA LEU A 91 7.24 -8.18 -3.00
C LEU A 91 7.98 -9.22 -3.86
N LEU A 92 8.52 -8.80 -4.99
CA LEU A 92 9.29 -9.68 -5.87
C LEU A 92 10.53 -10.24 -5.15
N GLY A 93 11.23 -9.39 -4.40
CA GLY A 93 12.39 -9.78 -3.58
C GLY A 93 12.04 -10.88 -2.57
N LEU A 94 10.92 -10.72 -1.85
CA LEU A 94 10.43 -11.76 -0.93
C LEU A 94 10.17 -13.08 -1.68
N ALA A 95 9.56 -13.02 -2.86
CA ALA A 95 9.23 -14.20 -3.64
C ALA A 95 10.45 -14.94 -4.21
N VAL A 96 11.58 -14.26 -4.39
CA VAL A 96 12.85 -14.88 -4.83
C VAL A 96 13.80 -15.19 -3.67
N GLY A 97 13.36 -15.02 -2.42
CA GLY A 97 14.11 -15.39 -1.22
C GLY A 97 15.16 -14.37 -0.77
N ALA A 98 14.99 -13.09 -1.11
CA ALA A 98 15.83 -12.01 -0.58
C ALA A 98 15.57 -11.78 0.92
N ASP A 99 16.59 -11.31 1.64
CA ASP A 99 16.46 -11.05 3.07
C ASP A 99 15.49 -9.88 3.33
N PRO A 100 14.44 -10.06 4.15
CA PRO A 100 13.44 -9.03 4.44
C PRO A 100 14.02 -7.68 4.91
N VAL A 101 15.13 -7.71 5.64
CA VAL A 101 15.70 -6.52 6.28
C VAL A 101 16.92 -6.03 5.52
N ALA A 102 17.91 -6.89 5.32
CA ALA A 102 19.20 -6.53 4.73
C ALA A 102 19.07 -6.15 3.25
N ASP A 103 18.24 -6.87 2.48
CA ASP A 103 18.09 -6.63 1.05
C ASP A 103 16.89 -5.71 0.75
N LEU A 104 15.79 -5.85 1.49
CA LEU A 104 14.51 -5.23 1.14
C LEU A 104 14.10 -4.07 2.05
N GLY A 105 14.75 -3.90 3.20
CA GLY A 105 14.51 -2.81 4.14
C GLY A 105 13.09 -2.75 4.70
N LEU A 106 12.40 -3.89 4.85
CA LEU A 106 10.99 -3.94 5.25
C LEU A 106 10.72 -3.35 6.64
N ASN A 107 11.72 -3.35 7.52
CA ASN A 107 11.67 -2.69 8.83
C ASN A 107 11.58 -1.15 8.74
N LEU A 108 11.79 -0.57 7.56
CA LEU A 108 11.66 0.87 7.30
C LEU A 108 10.29 1.23 6.71
N ASN A 109 9.44 0.26 6.40
CA ASN A 109 8.12 0.52 5.84
C ASN A 109 7.20 1.18 6.88
N VAL A 110 6.45 2.17 6.42
CA VAL A 110 5.43 2.87 7.21
C VAL A 110 4.15 2.94 6.38
N PRO A 111 3.03 2.32 6.83
CA PRO A 111 2.88 1.51 8.05
C PRO A 111 3.78 0.26 8.10
N SER A 112 4.02 -0.27 9.31
CA SER A 112 4.80 -1.51 9.49
C SER A 112 4.19 -2.67 8.70
N VAL A 113 5.08 -3.51 8.18
CA VAL A 113 4.77 -4.71 7.38
C VAL A 113 5.13 -6.00 8.14
N ASP A 114 5.50 -5.93 9.41
CA ASP A 114 6.00 -7.08 10.17
C ASP A 114 4.97 -8.23 10.21
N GLY A 115 3.70 -7.90 10.40
CA GLY A 115 2.61 -8.89 10.38
C GLY A 115 2.33 -9.51 9.00
N LEU A 116 2.93 -9.00 7.92
CA LEU A 116 2.93 -9.69 6.63
C LEU A 116 3.92 -10.84 6.64
N LEU A 117 5.07 -10.69 7.30
CA LEU A 117 6.11 -11.72 7.35
C LEU A 117 5.59 -13.00 8.00
N ASP A 118 4.74 -12.88 9.02
CA ASP A 118 4.07 -14.02 9.67
C ASP A 118 3.12 -14.80 8.73
N LYS A 119 2.69 -14.19 7.61
CA LYS A 119 1.80 -14.81 6.62
C LYS A 119 2.56 -15.42 5.44
N ILE A 120 3.85 -15.15 5.31
CA ILE A 120 4.74 -15.70 4.29
C ILE A 120 5.67 -16.73 4.96
N GLY A 121 5.13 -17.93 5.14
CA GLY A 121 5.75 -19.10 5.78
C GLY A 121 4.81 -20.29 5.71
#